data_AF-A0A346N0L3-F1
#
_entry.id   AF-A0A346N0L3-F1
#
_cell.length_a   1.000
_cell.length_b   1.000
_cell.length_c   1.000
_cell.angle_alpha   90.00
_cell.angle_beta   90.00
_cell.angle_gamma   90.00
#
_symmetry.space_group_name_H-M   'P 1'
#
loop_
_entity.id
_entity.type
_entity.pdbx_description
1 polymer ?
#
loop_
_entity_poly.entity_id
_entity_poly.type
_entity_poly.pdbx_seq_one_letter_code
_entity_poly.pdbx_strand_id
1 'polypeptide(L)'
;MGIARRTSAQHTSGGDMASHGLRVLALGVVALGVAAGGAWYGLQQQKLAQAASADLALYESAQTRTPLVLTSRAAAVEGLVERGSVVGKLVPAKQLLVPRLQADGRKGYDLWLALEYTPGTGGMNGSGEFVIVNRGWIAESEVSDAAKFRVPDSEGEFSGYWVPLPLSADNELGAETCLDTSWPKTLRTPNPTFGDMKCLFNSQQIAQGLLMLTTELGEGADRNWTGQRQAIVKRYQTMVYGAFGAAALALLLWLGFAILGRPRPAVAAPAPAPAAPAATETPAEEAPAGAKHHHPHAPLGKLQR
;
A
#
# COMPACT_ATOMS: atom_id res chain seq x y z
N MET A 1 -36.88 51.51 -52.12
CA MET A 1 -36.71 50.50 -51.06
C MET A 1 -35.22 50.40 -50.75
N GLY A 2 -34.76 50.92 -49.61
CA GLY A 2 -33.34 50.95 -49.22
C GLY A 2 -33.15 50.34 -47.84
N ILE A 3 -32.30 49.32 -47.73
CA ILE A 3 -31.99 48.60 -46.49
C ILE A 3 -30.84 49.34 -45.80
N ALA A 4 -31.13 50.04 -44.71
CA ALA A 4 -30.13 50.70 -43.88
C ALA A 4 -29.38 49.66 -43.03
N ARG A 5 -28.07 49.47 -43.30
CA ARG A 5 -27.16 48.71 -42.43
C ARG A 5 -26.91 49.52 -41.15
N ARG A 6 -27.39 49.03 -40.00
CA ARG A 6 -26.95 49.51 -38.68
C ARG A 6 -25.56 48.93 -38.38
N THR A 7 -24.58 49.81 -38.32
CA THR A 7 -23.27 49.56 -37.69
C THR A 7 -23.47 49.51 -36.18
N SER A 8 -23.58 48.30 -35.62
CA SER A 8 -23.52 48.09 -34.18
C SER A 8 -22.08 48.31 -33.71
N ALA A 9 -21.82 49.42 -33.04
CA ALA A 9 -20.57 49.67 -32.34
C ALA A 9 -20.45 48.68 -31.17
N GLN A 10 -19.65 47.62 -31.34
CA GLN A 10 -19.32 46.71 -30.26
C GLN A 10 -18.44 47.43 -29.23
N HIS A 11 -19.09 47.88 -28.16
CA HIS A 11 -18.46 48.40 -26.96
C HIS A 11 -18.09 47.22 -26.06
N THR A 12 -17.00 46.51 -26.40
CA THR A 12 -16.51 45.39 -25.60
C THR A 12 -14.98 45.41 -25.59
N SER A 13 -14.36 46.00 -24.56
CA SER A 13 -12.91 45.79 -24.35
C SER A 13 -12.40 46.00 -22.92
N GLY A 14 -13.25 46.41 -21.96
CA GLY A 14 -12.79 46.65 -20.58
C GLY A 14 -12.91 45.46 -19.61
N GLY A 15 -13.80 44.50 -19.87
CA GLY A 15 -14.16 43.45 -18.91
C GLY A 15 -13.21 42.25 -18.83
N ASP A 16 -12.41 42.00 -19.87
CA ASP A 16 -11.71 40.72 -19.99
C ASP A 16 -10.49 40.60 -19.06
N MET A 17 -9.81 41.70 -18.75
CA MET A 17 -8.61 41.66 -17.90
C MET A 17 -8.92 41.32 -16.44
N ALA A 18 -10.02 41.87 -15.88
CA ALA A 18 -10.43 41.58 -14.51
C ALA A 18 -10.88 40.12 -14.34
N SER A 19 -11.56 39.57 -15.36
CA SER A 19 -12.03 38.19 -15.36
C SER A 19 -10.87 37.17 -15.38
N HIS A 20 -9.78 37.49 -16.08
CA HIS A 20 -8.59 36.63 -16.17
C HIS A 20 -7.85 36.56 -14.83
N GLY A 21 -7.58 37.72 -14.21
CA GLY A 21 -6.91 37.78 -12.91
C GLY A 21 -7.64 36.98 -11.83
N LEU A 22 -8.96 37.09 -11.77
CA LEU A 22 -9.79 36.32 -10.84
C LEU A 22 -9.69 34.80 -11.09
N ARG A 23 -9.68 34.37 -12.36
CA ARG A 23 -9.53 32.95 -12.73
C ARG A 23 -8.16 32.39 -12.33
N VAL A 24 -7.08 33.13 -12.57
CA VAL A 24 -5.72 32.72 -12.18
C VAL A 24 -5.60 32.59 -10.66
N LEU A 25 -6.19 33.52 -9.91
CA LEU A 25 -6.21 33.46 -8.44
C LEU A 25 -7.02 32.27 -7.93
N ALA A 26 -8.22 32.05 -8.48
CA ALA A 26 -9.06 30.91 -8.11
C ALA A 26 -8.35 29.57 -8.38
N LEU A 27 -7.74 29.42 -9.56
CA LEU A 27 -6.92 28.25 -9.88
C LEU A 27 -5.71 28.10 -8.96
N GLY A 28 -5.11 29.21 -8.52
CA GLY A 28 -4.00 29.22 -7.57
C GLY A 28 -4.39 28.70 -6.21
N VAL A 29 -5.54 29.15 -5.68
CA VAL A 29 -6.07 28.64 -4.41
C VAL A 29 -6.33 27.13 -4.48
N VAL A 30 -6.93 26.66 -5.58
CA VAL A 30 -7.16 25.22 -5.79
C VAL A 30 -5.83 24.46 -5.86
N ALA A 31 -4.87 24.92 -6.66
CA ALA A 31 -3.57 24.27 -6.81
C ALA A 31 -2.79 24.23 -5.49
N LEU A 32 -2.80 25.32 -4.71
CA LEU A 32 -2.19 25.38 -3.38
C LEU A 32 -2.87 24.41 -2.40
N GLY A 33 -4.20 24.32 -2.42
CA GLY A 33 -4.94 23.37 -1.58
C GLY A 33 -4.60 21.92 -1.91
N VAL A 34 -4.54 21.58 -3.20
CA VAL A 34 -4.12 20.24 -3.67
C VAL A 34 -2.67 19.97 -3.28
N ALA A 35 -1.76 20.93 -3.45
CA ALA A 35 -0.36 20.78 -3.11
C ALA A 35 -0.15 20.59 -1.60
N ALA A 36 -0.84 21.38 -0.77
CA ALA A 36 -0.78 21.26 0.69
C ALA A 36 -1.34 19.91 1.17
N GLY A 37 -2.49 19.49 0.64
CA GLY A 37 -3.09 18.20 0.95
C GLY A 37 -2.21 17.02 0.52
N GLY A 38 -1.64 17.08 -0.68
CA GLY A 38 -0.70 16.09 -1.19
C GLY A 38 0.58 16.01 -0.36
N ALA A 39 1.16 17.15 0.02
CA ALA A 39 2.33 17.20 0.89
C ALA A 39 2.04 16.62 2.29
N TRP A 40 0.92 16.99 2.89
CA TRP A 40 0.49 16.44 4.19
C TRP A 40 0.33 14.93 4.14
N TYR A 41 -0.38 14.41 3.13
CA TYR A 41 -0.55 12.98 2.93
C TYR A 41 0.80 12.29 2.69
N GLY A 42 1.68 12.88 1.86
CA GLY A 42 3.04 12.39 1.62
C GLY A 42 3.86 12.25 2.91
N LEU A 43 3.78 13.24 3.81
CA LEU A 43 4.45 13.18 5.12
C LEU A 43 3.90 12.06 6.01
N GLN A 44 2.60 11.81 6.01
CA GLN A 44 2.02 10.69 6.76
C GLN A 44 2.49 9.35 6.22
N GLN A 45 2.49 9.17 4.89
CA GLN A 45 2.99 7.95 4.25
C GLN A 45 4.49 7.75 4.49
N GLN A 46 5.26 8.84 4.59
CA GLN A 46 6.69 8.77 4.90
C GLN A 46 6.95 8.22 6.30
N LYS A 47 6.16 8.61 7.30
CA LYS A 47 6.24 8.04 8.66
C LYS A 47 5.95 6.54 8.66
N LEU A 48 4.93 6.11 7.91
CA LEU A 48 4.59 4.69 7.76
C LEU A 48 5.70 3.92 7.02
N ALA A 49 6.30 4.51 5.98
CA ALA A 49 7.44 3.91 5.29
C ALA A 49 8.66 3.75 6.21
N GLN A 50 8.95 4.73 7.06
CA GLN A 50 10.03 4.66 8.04
C GLN A 50 9.79 3.56 9.07
N ALA A 51 8.58 3.48 9.64
CA ALA A 51 8.21 2.42 10.57
C ALA A 51 8.33 1.03 9.92
N ALA A 52 7.82 0.87 8.69
CA ALA A 52 7.95 -0.39 7.94
C ALA A 52 9.42 -0.74 7.61
N SER A 53 10.26 0.26 7.32
CA SER A 53 11.68 0.03 7.06
C SER A 53 12.45 -0.37 8.32
N ALA A 54 12.08 0.19 9.48
CA ALA A 54 12.65 -0.19 10.77
C ALA A 54 12.26 -1.64 11.11
N ASP A 55 11.00 -2.02 10.90
CA ASP A 55 10.54 -3.41 11.07
C ASP A 55 11.32 -4.36 10.15
N LEU A 56 11.43 -4.05 8.86
CA LEU A 56 12.22 -4.86 7.92
C LEU A 56 13.68 -5.03 8.39
N ALA A 57 14.31 -3.95 8.87
CA ALA A 57 15.69 -4.00 9.36
C ALA A 57 15.85 -4.93 10.58
N LEU A 58 14.83 -5.07 11.44
CA LEU A 58 14.85 -6.04 12.54
C LEU A 58 14.97 -7.47 12.00
N TYR A 59 14.16 -7.84 11.01
CA TYR A 59 14.21 -9.16 10.38
C TYR A 59 15.52 -9.43 9.65
N GLU A 60 16.03 -8.44 8.90
CA GLU A 60 17.32 -8.55 8.22
C GLU A 60 18.46 -8.73 9.24
N SER A 61 18.43 -7.98 10.35
CA SER A 61 19.43 -8.14 11.43
C SER A 61 19.32 -9.48 12.16
N ALA A 62 18.12 -10.07 12.22
CA ALA A 62 17.92 -11.35 12.87
C ALA A 62 18.56 -12.50 12.08
N GLN A 63 18.59 -12.41 10.74
CA GLN A 63 19.13 -13.47 9.87
C GLN A 63 20.58 -13.85 10.17
N THR A 64 21.39 -12.91 10.68
CA THR A 64 22.81 -13.12 10.98
C THR A 64 23.07 -13.56 12.42
N ARG A 65 22.03 -13.65 13.26
CA ARG A 65 22.17 -14.04 14.67
C ARG A 65 22.09 -15.54 14.84
N THR A 66 22.81 -16.06 15.84
CA THR A 66 22.68 -17.44 16.29
C THR A 66 21.25 -17.71 16.76
N PRO A 67 20.58 -18.78 16.28
CA PRO A 67 19.25 -19.12 16.75
C PRO A 67 19.21 -19.40 18.25
N LEU A 68 18.25 -18.77 18.93
CA LEU A 68 17.88 -19.04 20.30
C LEU A 68 17.14 -20.38 20.38
N VAL A 69 17.58 -21.28 21.25
CA VAL A 69 16.84 -22.51 21.55
C VAL A 69 15.64 -22.14 22.43
N LEU A 70 14.45 -22.21 21.85
CA LEU A 70 13.21 -21.87 22.51
C LEU A 70 12.73 -23.01 23.41
N THR A 71 12.16 -22.62 24.53
CA THR A 71 11.46 -23.50 25.47
C THR A 71 10.05 -22.97 25.68
N SER A 72 9.20 -23.72 26.35
CA SER A 72 7.86 -23.28 26.79
C SER A 72 7.87 -22.06 27.71
N ARG A 73 9.02 -21.69 28.27
CA ARG A 73 9.23 -20.52 29.14
C ARG A 73 9.93 -19.38 28.43
N ALA A 74 10.28 -19.54 27.15
CA ALA A 74 10.89 -18.47 26.38
C ALA A 74 9.93 -17.28 26.28
N ALA A 75 10.49 -16.08 26.36
CA ALA A 75 9.77 -14.83 26.17
C ALA A 75 10.48 -14.03 25.10
N ALA A 76 9.74 -13.59 24.08
CA ALA A 76 10.25 -12.66 23.09
C ALA A 76 10.35 -11.25 23.69
N VAL A 77 11.34 -10.50 23.23
CA VAL A 77 11.59 -9.14 23.70
C VAL A 77 10.89 -8.13 22.78
N GLU A 78 10.14 -7.20 23.38
CA GLU A 78 9.48 -6.11 22.64
C GLU A 78 10.48 -5.29 21.83
N GLY A 79 10.12 -4.97 20.57
CA GLY A 79 11.00 -4.25 19.64
C GLY A 79 12.21 -5.06 19.12
N LEU A 80 12.26 -6.37 19.38
CA LEU A 80 13.31 -7.27 18.90
C LEU A 80 12.72 -8.40 18.03
N VAL A 81 13.43 -8.74 16.97
CA VAL A 81 13.21 -9.97 16.21
C VAL A 81 14.47 -10.83 16.37
N GLU A 82 14.28 -12.07 16.81
CA GLU A 82 15.36 -13.03 16.99
C GLU A 82 15.19 -14.23 16.05
N ARG A 83 16.25 -15.00 15.84
CA ARG A 83 16.11 -16.34 15.26
C ARG A 83 15.81 -17.30 16.40
N GLY A 84 14.82 -18.16 16.21
CA GLY A 84 14.47 -19.19 17.18
C GLY A 84 14.49 -20.57 16.55
N SER A 85 14.86 -21.59 17.31
CA SER A 85 14.57 -22.98 16.99
C SER A 85 13.94 -23.70 18.19
N VAL A 86 13.07 -24.66 17.91
CA VAL A 86 12.38 -25.46 18.92
C VAL A 86 12.25 -26.89 18.42
N VAL A 87 12.49 -27.85 19.30
CA VAL A 87 12.20 -29.26 19.04
C VAL A 87 10.86 -29.60 19.67
N GLY A 88 9.99 -30.25 18.92
CA GLY A 88 8.69 -30.64 19.42
C GLY A 88 7.82 -31.31 18.39
N LYS A 89 6.53 -31.43 18.71
CA LYS A 89 5.53 -32.02 17.83
C LYS A 89 4.46 -30.98 17.48
N LEU A 90 4.17 -30.80 16.20
CA LEU A 90 3.07 -29.93 15.78
C LEU A 90 1.72 -30.53 16.20
N VAL A 91 0.72 -29.69 16.48
CA VAL A 91 -0.65 -30.13 16.76
C VAL A 91 -1.58 -29.67 15.64
N PRO A 92 -1.67 -30.41 14.50
CA PRO A 92 -2.48 -30.02 13.34
C PRO A 92 -3.96 -29.77 13.65
N ALA A 93 -4.48 -30.43 14.70
CA ALA A 93 -5.87 -30.31 15.13
C ALA A 93 -6.21 -28.95 15.76
N LYS A 94 -5.21 -28.16 16.19
CA LYS A 94 -5.42 -26.86 16.85
C LYS A 94 -4.87 -25.72 15.98
N GLN A 95 -5.52 -25.46 14.86
CA GLN A 95 -5.16 -24.39 13.93
C GLN A 95 -6.05 -23.16 14.07
N LEU A 96 -5.41 -22.00 14.14
CA LEU A 96 -6.02 -20.70 14.29
C LEU A 96 -5.79 -19.86 13.03
N LEU A 97 -6.86 -19.32 12.45
CA LEU A 97 -6.83 -18.36 11.36
C LEU A 97 -6.90 -16.96 11.96
N VAL A 98 -5.78 -16.25 11.93
CA VAL A 98 -5.69 -14.87 12.42
C VAL A 98 -5.82 -13.92 11.22
N PRO A 99 -6.86 -13.08 11.16
CA PRO A 99 -7.08 -12.23 10.00
C PRO A 99 -5.92 -11.26 9.84
N ARG A 100 -5.31 -11.25 8.66
CA ARG A 100 -4.25 -10.30 8.32
C ARG A 100 -4.73 -9.44 7.18
N LEU A 101 -4.86 -8.15 7.47
CA LEU A 101 -5.54 -7.21 6.58
C LEU A 101 -4.88 -7.03 5.21
N GLN A 102 -3.61 -7.42 5.02
CA GLN A 102 -2.97 -7.39 3.71
C GLN A 102 -1.63 -8.13 3.63
N ALA A 103 -1.55 -9.14 2.75
CA ALA A 103 -0.32 -9.50 2.03
C ALA A 103 -0.56 -9.15 0.55
N ASP A 104 0.25 -8.25 -0.02
CA ASP A 104 0.13 -7.80 -1.42
C ASP A 104 -1.26 -7.30 -1.85
N GLY A 105 -1.97 -6.59 -0.98
CA GLY A 105 -3.31 -6.07 -1.31
C GLY A 105 -4.44 -7.10 -1.18
N ARG A 106 -4.13 -8.37 -0.86
CA ARG A 106 -5.10 -9.45 -0.71
C ARG A 106 -5.49 -9.65 0.76
N LYS A 107 -6.77 -9.94 0.98
CA LYS A 107 -7.27 -10.42 2.27
C LYS A 107 -6.85 -11.87 2.49
N GLY A 108 -6.55 -12.22 3.74
CA GLY A 108 -6.18 -13.57 4.10
C GLY A 108 -5.92 -13.73 5.58
N TYR A 109 -5.30 -14.85 5.92
CA TYR A 109 -5.12 -15.28 7.30
C TYR A 109 -3.70 -15.77 7.53
N ASP A 110 -3.10 -15.34 8.63
CA ASP A 110 -1.95 -16.04 9.19
C ASP A 110 -2.47 -17.32 9.87
N LEU A 111 -1.75 -18.41 9.69
CA LEU A 111 -2.10 -19.72 10.24
C LEU A 111 -1.23 -20.02 11.43
N TRP A 112 -1.80 -19.90 12.62
CA TRP A 112 -1.11 -20.18 13.86
C TRP A 112 -1.50 -21.57 14.37
N LEU A 113 -0.56 -22.24 15.01
CA LEU A 113 -0.79 -23.57 15.58
C LEU A 113 0.07 -23.77 16.82
N ALA A 114 -0.38 -24.70 17.67
CA ALA A 114 0.40 -25.14 18.81
C ALA A 114 1.48 -26.13 18.37
N LEU A 115 2.65 -26.00 18.98
CA LEU A 115 3.75 -26.95 18.94
C LEU A 115 3.98 -27.42 20.38
N GLU A 116 3.81 -28.72 20.63
CA GLU A 116 4.10 -29.35 21.91
C GLU A 116 5.62 -29.43 22.08
N TYR A 117 6.13 -28.71 23.08
CA TYR A 117 7.56 -28.68 23.34
C TYR A 117 8.03 -30.06 23.83
N THR A 118 9.07 -30.59 23.19
CA THR A 118 9.73 -31.81 23.66
C THR A 118 11.03 -31.40 24.34
N PRO A 119 11.13 -31.53 25.68
CA PRO A 119 12.35 -31.18 26.39
C PRO A 119 13.53 -31.99 25.84
N GLY A 120 14.67 -31.33 25.69
CA GLY A 120 15.92 -32.04 25.42
C GLY A 120 16.21 -33.06 26.52
N THR A 121 17.01 -34.09 26.19
CA THR A 121 17.42 -35.16 27.11
C THR A 121 17.86 -34.60 28.47
N GLY A 122 17.00 -34.68 29.49
CA GLY A 122 17.25 -34.20 30.85
C GLY A 122 16.16 -33.33 31.48
N GLY A 123 15.19 -32.81 30.71
CA GLY A 123 14.02 -32.09 31.26
C GLY A 123 12.88 -33.04 31.63
N MET A 124 12.22 -32.83 32.76
CA MET A 124 11.00 -33.59 33.11
C MET A 124 9.91 -33.27 32.07
N ASN A 125 9.37 -34.30 31.42
CA ASN A 125 8.27 -34.20 30.45
C ASN A 125 6.97 -33.77 31.15
N GLY A 126 6.73 -32.47 31.24
CA GLY A 126 5.40 -31.94 31.51
C GLY A 126 4.57 -31.95 30.23
N SER A 127 3.55 -32.81 30.15
CA SER A 127 2.55 -32.70 29.08
C SER A 127 1.85 -31.34 29.17
N GLY A 128 1.69 -30.64 28.03
CA GLY A 128 0.94 -29.38 27.95
C GLY A 128 1.78 -28.09 27.88
N GLU A 129 3.09 -28.23 27.67
CA GLU A 129 4.00 -27.12 27.36
C GLU A 129 3.97 -26.79 25.86
N PHE A 130 3.56 -25.57 25.49
CA PHE A 130 3.41 -25.19 24.08
C PHE A 130 4.25 -23.98 23.67
N VAL A 131 4.66 -23.99 22.40
CA VAL A 131 5.09 -22.80 21.66
C VAL A 131 4.06 -22.53 20.57
N ILE A 132 3.62 -21.28 20.43
CA ILE A 132 2.75 -20.90 19.31
C ILE A 132 3.63 -20.62 18.10
N VAL A 133 3.31 -21.23 16.98
CA VAL A 133 4.04 -21.07 15.72
C VAL A 133 3.11 -20.52 14.64
N ASN A 134 3.61 -19.58 13.85
CA ASN A 134 2.95 -19.13 12.63
C ASN A 134 3.56 -19.87 11.46
N ARG A 135 2.77 -20.72 10.79
CA ARG A 135 3.25 -21.56 9.68
C ARG A 135 3.21 -20.89 8.32
N GLY A 136 2.72 -19.66 8.22
CA GLY A 136 2.56 -18.96 6.95
C GLY A 136 1.20 -18.31 6.80
N TRP A 137 1.04 -17.64 5.66
CA TRP A 137 -0.17 -16.92 5.29
C TRP A 137 -0.90 -17.64 4.15
N ILE A 138 -2.23 -17.59 4.15
CA ILE A 138 -3.08 -18.03 3.03
C ILE A 138 -4.07 -16.94 2.62
N ALA A 139 -4.45 -16.91 1.34
CA ALA A 139 -5.48 -15.99 0.88
C ALA A 139 -6.87 -16.44 1.38
N GLU A 140 -7.78 -15.47 1.55
CA GLU A 140 -9.17 -15.76 1.95
C GLU A 140 -9.88 -16.71 0.98
N SER A 141 -9.58 -16.60 -0.33
CA SER A 141 -10.08 -17.50 -1.37
C SER A 141 -9.59 -18.94 -1.24
N GLU A 142 -8.55 -19.19 -0.44
CA GLU A 142 -7.94 -20.51 -0.26
C GLU A 142 -8.41 -21.18 1.04
N VAL A 143 -9.22 -20.51 1.88
CA VAL A 143 -9.70 -21.05 3.16
C VAL A 143 -10.60 -22.28 2.99
N SER A 144 -11.27 -22.43 1.85
CA SER A 144 -12.06 -23.62 1.55
C SER A 144 -11.22 -24.81 1.07
N ASP A 145 -9.93 -24.61 0.76
CA ASP A 145 -9.06 -25.68 0.30
C ASP A 145 -8.43 -26.43 1.48
N ALA A 146 -8.95 -27.63 1.76
CA ALA A 146 -8.47 -28.49 2.83
C ALA A 146 -6.97 -28.85 2.70
N ALA A 147 -6.40 -28.84 1.48
CA ALA A 147 -4.97 -29.10 1.30
C ALA A 147 -4.11 -28.04 1.99
N LYS A 148 -4.57 -26.79 2.01
CA LYS A 148 -3.90 -25.68 2.70
C LYS A 148 -3.82 -25.90 4.21
N PHE A 149 -4.73 -26.68 4.80
CA PHE A 149 -4.78 -26.98 6.23
C PHE A 149 -3.99 -28.21 6.64
N ARG A 150 -3.46 -28.98 5.68
CA ARG A 150 -2.65 -30.15 6.00
C ARG A 150 -1.33 -29.71 6.63
N VAL A 151 -1.05 -30.25 7.81
CA VAL A 151 0.22 -30.12 8.52
C VAL A 151 0.62 -31.54 8.91
N PRO A 152 1.85 -31.99 8.62
CA PRO A 152 2.29 -33.31 9.04
C PRO A 152 2.29 -33.41 10.57
N ASP A 153 1.78 -34.52 11.10
CA ASP A 153 1.82 -34.85 12.53
C ASP A 153 3.20 -35.40 12.92
N SER A 154 4.26 -34.64 12.60
CA SER A 154 5.65 -35.04 12.77
C SER A 154 6.29 -34.30 13.92
N GLU A 155 7.06 -35.03 14.72
CA GLU A 155 8.04 -34.46 15.64
C GLU A 155 9.28 -34.04 14.86
N GLY A 156 9.89 -32.92 15.23
CA GLY A 156 11.09 -32.41 14.57
C GLY A 156 11.60 -31.10 15.15
N GLU A 157 12.67 -30.59 14.55
CA GLU A 157 13.17 -29.25 14.83
C GLU A 157 12.54 -28.22 13.88
N PHE A 158 11.97 -27.17 14.46
CA PHE A 158 11.33 -26.08 13.74
C PHE A 158 12.09 -24.79 14.00
N SER A 159 12.38 -24.03 12.94
CA SER A 159 13.12 -22.78 13.06
C SER A 159 12.43 -21.64 12.34
N GLY A 160 12.68 -20.43 12.80
CA GLY A 160 11.97 -19.25 12.32
C GLY A 160 12.44 -17.95 12.94
N TYR A 161 11.62 -16.92 12.79
CA TYR A 161 11.77 -15.66 13.53
C TYR A 161 10.94 -15.72 14.81
N TRP A 162 11.55 -15.46 15.95
CA TRP A 162 10.89 -15.35 17.24
C TRP A 162 10.50 -13.89 17.47
N VAL A 163 9.20 -13.62 17.58
CA VAL A 163 8.65 -12.27 17.68
C VAL A 163 7.72 -12.13 18.90
N PRO A 164 7.63 -10.93 19.51
CA PRO A 164 6.72 -10.71 20.62
C PRO A 164 5.26 -10.86 20.20
N LEU A 165 4.47 -11.48 21.08
CA LEU A 165 3.01 -11.38 21.03
C LEU A 165 2.60 -10.06 21.68
N PRO A 166 1.54 -9.38 21.17
CA PRO A 166 1.02 -8.19 21.81
C PRO A 166 0.68 -8.43 23.29
N LEU A 167 1.11 -7.52 24.16
CA LEU A 167 0.77 -7.58 25.60
C LEU A 167 -0.66 -7.15 25.88
N SER A 168 -1.23 -6.32 25.00
CA SER A 168 -2.61 -5.84 25.08
C SER A 168 -3.19 -5.74 23.68
N ALA A 169 -4.51 -5.88 23.59
CA ALA A 169 -5.26 -5.68 22.35
C ALA A 169 -6.35 -4.64 22.62
N ASP A 170 -6.64 -3.82 21.61
CA ASP A 170 -7.77 -2.88 21.66
C ASP A 170 -9.11 -3.62 21.79
N ASN A 171 -9.13 -4.91 21.40
CA ASN A 171 -10.29 -5.79 21.49
C ASN A 171 -9.83 -7.14 22.04
N GLU A 172 -10.16 -7.42 23.30
CA GLU A 172 -9.97 -8.74 23.91
C GLU A 172 -10.85 -9.78 23.23
N LEU A 173 -10.43 -11.04 23.21
CA LEU A 173 -11.30 -12.13 22.75
C LEU A 173 -12.46 -12.31 23.73
N GLY A 174 -13.67 -12.44 23.18
CA GLY A 174 -14.84 -12.80 23.98
C GLY A 174 -14.67 -14.19 24.62
N ALA A 175 -15.11 -14.33 25.87
CA ALA A 175 -14.99 -15.57 26.64
C ALA A 175 -15.62 -16.78 25.93
N GLU A 176 -16.66 -16.56 25.12
CA GLU A 176 -17.29 -17.58 24.29
C GLU A 176 -16.33 -18.21 23.28
N THR A 177 -15.37 -17.43 22.76
CA THR A 177 -14.39 -17.92 21.79
C THR A 177 -13.41 -18.91 22.45
N CYS A 178 -13.11 -18.71 23.73
CA CYS A 178 -12.25 -19.60 24.51
C CYS A 178 -12.96 -20.88 24.95
N LEU A 179 -14.27 -20.83 25.20
CA LEU A 179 -15.06 -21.99 25.61
C LEU A 179 -15.43 -22.88 24.43
N ASP A 180 -15.47 -22.34 23.22
CA ASP A 180 -15.69 -23.12 22.02
C ASP A 180 -14.54 -24.11 21.80
N THR A 181 -14.88 -25.39 21.63
CA THR A 181 -13.90 -26.46 21.41
C THR A 181 -13.75 -26.85 19.94
N SER A 182 -14.47 -26.19 19.03
CA SER A 182 -14.38 -26.46 17.60
C SER A 182 -13.08 -25.90 17.00
N TRP A 183 -12.50 -26.64 16.07
CA TRP A 183 -11.27 -26.30 15.34
C TRP A 183 -11.41 -26.68 13.85
N PRO A 184 -10.76 -25.96 12.93
CA PRO A 184 -9.96 -24.76 13.14
C PRO A 184 -10.80 -23.54 13.56
N LYS A 185 -10.18 -22.57 14.24
CA LYS A 185 -10.84 -21.35 14.72
C LYS A 185 -10.46 -20.16 13.85
N THR A 186 -11.41 -19.29 13.54
CA THR A 186 -11.14 -18.01 12.88
C THR A 186 -11.35 -16.88 13.86
N LEU A 187 -10.30 -16.10 14.11
CA LEU A 187 -10.41 -14.92 14.97
C LEU A 187 -11.04 -13.75 14.22
N ARG A 188 -11.73 -12.90 14.99
CA ARG A 188 -12.20 -11.59 14.51
C ARG A 188 -11.12 -10.52 14.63
N THR A 189 -10.23 -10.67 15.60
CA THR A 189 -9.17 -9.70 15.91
C THR A 189 -7.84 -10.15 15.28
N PRO A 190 -7.07 -9.22 14.67
CA PRO A 190 -5.83 -9.56 13.97
C PRO A 190 -4.62 -9.74 14.90
N ASN A 191 -4.72 -9.27 16.15
CA ASN A 191 -3.60 -9.17 17.09
C ASN A 191 -3.96 -9.78 18.44
N PRO A 192 -4.18 -11.10 18.52
CA PRO A 192 -4.51 -11.72 19.80
C PRO A 192 -3.30 -11.67 20.75
N THR A 193 -3.58 -11.41 22.02
CA THR A 193 -2.57 -11.23 23.07
C THR A 193 -2.01 -12.55 23.59
N PHE A 194 -0.98 -12.47 24.43
CA PHE A 194 -0.52 -13.63 25.19
C PHE A 194 -1.61 -14.25 26.09
N GLY A 195 -2.46 -13.42 26.71
CA GLY A 195 -3.59 -13.88 27.52
C GLY A 195 -4.62 -14.63 26.67
N ASP A 196 -4.93 -14.10 25.50
CA ASP A 196 -5.81 -14.74 24.51
C ASP A 196 -5.29 -16.11 24.10
N MET A 197 -3.98 -16.27 23.88
CA MET A 197 -3.39 -17.57 23.54
C MET A 197 -3.57 -18.60 24.66
N LYS A 198 -3.37 -18.22 25.92
CA LYS A 198 -3.62 -19.12 27.06
C LYS A 198 -5.07 -19.58 27.10
N CYS A 199 -5.99 -18.65 26.85
CA CYS A 199 -7.43 -18.87 26.82
C CYS A 199 -7.81 -19.85 25.68
N LEU A 200 -7.37 -19.59 24.46
CA LEU A 200 -7.70 -20.39 23.27
C LEU A 200 -7.12 -21.81 23.31
N PHE A 201 -5.88 -21.97 23.75
CA PHE A 201 -5.22 -23.28 23.77
C PHE A 201 -5.49 -24.08 25.04
N ASN A 202 -6.18 -23.48 26.02
CA ASN A 202 -6.43 -24.02 27.35
C ASN A 202 -5.16 -24.56 28.02
N SER A 203 -4.08 -23.77 27.96
CA SER A 203 -2.81 -24.10 28.59
C SER A 203 -2.25 -22.91 29.38
N GLN A 204 -1.73 -23.21 30.56
CA GLN A 204 -1.04 -22.25 31.41
C GLN A 204 0.44 -22.08 31.03
N GLN A 205 0.99 -23.03 30.29
CA GLN A 205 2.41 -23.09 29.92
C GLN A 205 2.56 -22.90 28.41
N ILE A 206 2.50 -21.64 28.01
CA ILE A 206 2.74 -21.20 26.64
C ILE A 206 3.90 -20.21 26.65
N ALA A 207 4.84 -20.37 25.73
CA ALA A 207 5.93 -19.42 25.53
C ALA A 207 5.36 -18.03 25.18
N GLN A 208 5.96 -16.96 25.72
CA GLN A 208 5.51 -15.58 25.50
C GLN A 208 6.10 -15.02 24.21
N GLY A 209 5.64 -15.54 23.07
CA GLY A 209 6.03 -15.07 21.75
C GLY A 209 5.45 -15.96 20.65
N LEU A 210 5.74 -15.60 19.41
CA LEU A 210 5.27 -16.29 18.22
C LEU A 210 6.49 -16.69 17.37
N LEU A 211 6.62 -17.97 17.06
CA LEU A 211 7.65 -18.46 16.15
C LEU A 211 7.14 -18.44 14.71
N MET A 212 7.56 -17.45 13.93
CA MET A 212 7.25 -17.33 12.51
C MET A 212 8.15 -18.27 11.70
N LEU A 213 7.60 -19.42 11.31
CA LEU A 213 8.38 -20.52 10.74
C LEU A 213 9.01 -20.15 9.40
N THR A 214 10.28 -20.48 9.26
CA THR A 214 11.00 -20.49 7.98
C THR A 214 11.15 -21.90 7.42
N THR A 215 11.03 -22.94 8.26
CA THR A 215 10.98 -24.33 7.82
C THR A 215 9.75 -24.61 6.95
N GLU A 216 9.92 -25.36 5.87
CA GLU A 216 8.79 -25.77 5.03
C GLU A 216 7.97 -26.89 5.71
N LEU A 217 6.67 -26.62 5.93
CA LEU A 217 5.73 -27.57 6.53
C LEU A 217 4.65 -28.01 5.53
N GLY A 218 5.11 -28.45 4.36
CA GLY A 218 4.25 -28.75 3.23
C GLY A 218 3.85 -27.50 2.43
N GLU A 219 3.15 -27.78 1.34
CA GLU A 219 2.69 -26.78 0.37
C GLU A 219 1.58 -25.90 0.93
N GLY A 220 1.48 -24.68 0.39
CA GLY A 220 0.23 -23.93 0.43
C GLY A 220 0.21 -22.67 1.27
N ALA A 221 1.14 -22.47 2.20
CA ALA A 221 1.25 -21.24 3.00
C ALA A 221 2.49 -20.42 2.62
N ASP A 222 2.31 -19.12 2.37
CA ASP A 222 3.41 -18.20 2.09
C ASP A 222 4.16 -17.85 3.37
N ARG A 223 5.49 -18.08 3.35
CA ARG A 223 6.42 -17.86 4.47
C ARG A 223 7.48 -16.83 4.13
N ASN A 224 7.31 -16.07 3.05
CA ASN A 224 8.25 -15.02 2.65
C ASN A 224 8.11 -13.79 3.55
N TRP A 225 8.49 -13.93 4.82
CA TRP A 225 8.29 -12.90 5.83
C TRP A 225 8.99 -11.59 5.47
N THR A 226 10.23 -11.67 5.00
CA THR A 226 11.04 -10.52 4.60
C THR A 226 10.52 -9.90 3.30
N GLY A 227 10.18 -10.70 2.29
CA GLY A 227 9.59 -10.20 1.05
C GLY A 227 8.25 -9.49 1.26
N GLN A 228 7.38 -10.01 2.13
CA GLN A 228 6.13 -9.34 2.51
C GLN A 228 6.40 -7.96 3.12
N ARG A 229 7.43 -7.83 3.97
CA ARG A 229 7.80 -6.56 4.62
C ARG A 229 8.45 -5.58 3.63
N GLN A 230 9.30 -6.08 2.74
CA GLN A 230 9.83 -5.30 1.61
C GLN A 230 8.70 -4.76 0.71
N ALA A 231 7.67 -5.57 0.43
CA ALA A 231 6.50 -5.14 -0.34
C ALA A 231 5.74 -4.00 0.36
N ILE A 232 5.58 -4.07 1.69
CA ILE A 232 4.96 -3.00 2.49
C ILE A 232 5.79 -1.71 2.42
N VAL A 233 7.11 -1.78 2.61
CA VAL A 233 8.01 -0.61 2.48
C VAL A 233 7.87 0.02 1.11
N LYS A 234 7.97 -0.79 0.05
CA LYS A 234 7.86 -0.33 -1.35
C LYS A 234 6.51 0.34 -1.62
N ARG A 235 5.41 -0.20 -1.09
CA ARG A 235 4.07 0.38 -1.23
C ARG A 235 4.00 1.77 -0.62
N TYR A 236 4.46 1.95 0.62
CA TYR A 236 4.42 3.26 1.26
C TYR A 236 5.33 4.26 0.55
N GLN A 237 6.55 3.87 0.15
CA GLN A 237 7.43 4.71 -0.66
C GLN A 237 6.76 5.15 -1.97
N THR A 238 6.07 4.23 -2.67
CA THR A 238 5.33 4.56 -3.89
C THR A 238 4.24 5.60 -3.64
N MET A 239 3.50 5.48 -2.53
CA MET A 239 2.49 6.47 -2.14
C MET A 239 3.10 7.83 -1.80
N VAL A 240 4.26 7.86 -1.13
CA VAL A 240 5.02 9.09 -0.85
C VAL A 240 5.39 9.82 -2.14
N TYR A 241 6.02 9.12 -3.10
CA TYR A 241 6.42 9.71 -4.37
C TYR A 241 5.22 10.18 -5.20
N GLY A 242 4.15 9.40 -5.23
CA GLY A 242 2.91 9.79 -5.91
C GLY A 242 2.30 11.07 -5.33
N ALA A 243 2.27 11.20 -4.00
CA ALA A 243 1.71 12.35 -3.31
C ALA A 243 2.50 13.64 -3.56
N PHE A 244 3.83 13.60 -3.40
CA PHE A 244 4.68 14.75 -3.68
C PHE A 244 4.74 15.09 -5.17
N GLY A 245 4.74 14.09 -6.04
CA GLY A 245 4.68 14.28 -7.49
C GLY A 245 3.39 14.99 -7.93
N ALA A 246 2.24 14.58 -7.38
CA ALA A 246 0.96 15.25 -7.64
C ALA A 246 0.95 16.70 -7.13
N ALA A 247 1.49 16.96 -5.94
CA ALA A 247 1.62 18.31 -5.40
C ALA A 247 2.50 19.21 -6.30
N ALA A 248 3.66 18.70 -6.72
CA ALA A 248 4.55 19.42 -7.63
C ALA A 248 3.89 19.69 -8.99
N LEU A 249 3.21 18.70 -9.56
CA LEU A 249 2.50 18.85 -10.84
C LEU A 249 1.40 19.90 -10.75
N ALA A 250 0.60 19.91 -9.68
CA ALA A 250 -0.44 20.92 -9.48
C ALA A 250 0.13 22.35 -9.45
N LEU A 251 1.25 22.54 -8.73
CA LEU A 251 1.95 23.83 -8.69
C LEU A 251 2.53 24.23 -10.05
N LEU A 252 3.14 23.29 -10.78
CA LEU A 252 3.71 23.55 -12.11
C LEU A 252 2.63 23.90 -13.14
N LEU A 253 1.49 23.20 -13.13
CA LEU A 253 0.37 23.50 -14.02
C LEU A 253 -0.20 24.89 -13.73
N TRP A 254 -0.37 25.24 -12.45
CA TRP A 254 -0.81 26.57 -12.07
C TRP A 254 0.19 27.66 -12.48
N LEU A 255 1.49 27.45 -12.23
CA LEU A 255 2.55 28.39 -12.60
C LEU A 255 2.61 28.59 -14.12
N GLY A 256 2.49 27.49 -14.88
CA GLY A 256 2.42 27.51 -16.33
C GLY A 256 1.23 28.33 -16.83
N PHE A 257 0.05 28.14 -16.24
CA PHE A 257 -1.13 28.95 -16.56
C PHE A 257 -0.95 30.42 -16.19
N ALA A 258 -0.35 30.71 -15.03
CA ALA A 258 -0.13 32.07 -14.56
C ALA A 258 0.91 32.85 -15.39
N ILE A 259 1.90 32.17 -15.96
CA ILE A 259 2.96 32.78 -16.79
C ILE A 259 2.53 32.85 -18.26
N LEU A 260 2.15 31.71 -18.85
CA LEU A 260 1.84 31.61 -20.28
C LEU A 260 0.45 32.11 -20.62
N GLY A 261 -0.47 32.11 -19.66
CA GLY A 261 -1.82 32.61 -19.85
C GLY A 261 -1.91 34.13 -19.91
N ARG A 262 -0.83 34.88 -19.60
CA ARG A 262 -0.86 36.34 -19.68
C ARG A 262 -1.11 36.75 -21.14
N PRO A 263 -2.15 37.58 -21.41
CA PRO A 263 -2.36 38.09 -22.76
C PRO A 263 -1.08 38.81 -23.18
N ARG A 264 -0.48 38.36 -24.29
CA ARG A 264 0.66 39.09 -24.87
C ARG A 264 0.17 40.52 -25.12
N PRO A 265 0.94 41.55 -24.71
CA PRO A 265 0.59 42.91 -25.09
C PRO A 265 0.42 42.89 -26.61
N ALA A 266 -0.74 43.35 -27.09
CA ALA A 266 -0.93 43.51 -28.52
C ALA A 266 0.27 44.30 -29.01
N VAL A 267 1.10 43.67 -29.83
CA VAL A 267 2.21 44.38 -30.47
C VAL A 267 1.52 45.54 -31.16
N ALA A 268 1.81 46.76 -30.68
CA ALA A 268 1.22 47.96 -31.25
C ALA A 268 1.39 47.80 -32.76
N ALA A 269 0.26 47.76 -33.48
CA ALA A 269 0.29 47.59 -34.91
C ALA A 269 1.36 48.55 -35.44
N PRO A 270 2.33 48.07 -36.25
CA PRO A 270 3.39 48.93 -36.74
C PRO A 270 2.73 50.20 -37.26
N ALA A 271 3.19 51.35 -36.78
CA ALA A 271 2.67 52.63 -37.23
C ALA A 271 2.60 52.57 -38.76
N PRO A 272 1.45 52.94 -39.37
CA PRO A 272 1.24 52.77 -40.80
C PRO A 272 2.47 53.32 -41.53
N ALA A 273 3.15 52.46 -42.30
CA ALA A 273 4.29 52.88 -43.08
C ALA A 273 3.87 54.09 -43.92
N PRO A 274 4.69 55.15 -44.03
CA PRO A 274 4.39 56.26 -44.91
C PRO A 274 4.08 55.71 -46.31
N ALA A 275 2.93 56.10 -46.86
CA ALA A 275 2.39 55.57 -48.10
C ALA A 275 3.45 55.63 -49.20
N ALA A 276 3.94 54.47 -49.64
CA ALA A 276 4.73 54.37 -50.85
C ALA A 276 3.84 54.71 -52.06
N PRO A 277 4.35 55.46 -53.05
CA PRO A 277 3.60 55.81 -54.24
C PRO A 277 3.14 54.55 -54.98
N ALA A 278 1.91 54.64 -55.49
CA ALA A 278 1.21 53.58 -56.19
C ALA A 278 2.07 52.96 -57.30
N ALA A 279 2.46 51.69 -57.11
CA ALA A 279 3.00 50.86 -58.17
C ALA A 279 1.82 50.20 -58.91
N THR A 280 1.83 50.40 -60.22
CA THR A 280 0.87 49.96 -61.21
C THR A 280 0.60 48.46 -61.14
N GLU A 281 -0.68 48.10 -61.15
CA GLU A 281 -1.19 46.74 -61.24
C GLU A 281 -0.77 46.07 -62.56
N THR A 282 -0.27 44.83 -62.49
CA THR A 282 -0.11 43.92 -63.62
C THR A 282 -1.01 42.70 -63.38
N PRO A 283 -1.72 42.16 -64.39
CA PRO A 283 -2.81 41.21 -64.18
C PRO A 283 -2.34 39.75 -63.98
N ALA A 284 -3.17 39.08 -63.17
CA ALA A 284 -3.45 37.65 -63.01
C ALA A 284 -2.70 36.61 -63.86
N GLU A 285 -2.19 35.58 -63.16
CA GLU A 285 -2.05 34.21 -63.70
C GLU A 285 -2.71 33.22 -62.73
N GLU A 286 -3.39 32.26 -63.33
CA GLU A 286 -4.43 31.39 -62.80
C GLU A 286 -3.90 29.97 -62.48
N ALA A 287 -4.63 29.26 -61.59
CA ALA A 287 -4.64 27.80 -61.36
C ALA A 287 -3.67 27.19 -60.31
N PRO A 288 -3.90 25.94 -59.83
CA PRO A 288 -5.16 25.21 -59.62
C PRO A 288 -5.35 24.68 -58.17
N ALA A 289 -6.55 24.16 -57.93
CA ALA A 289 -7.03 23.51 -56.71
C ALA A 289 -6.19 22.29 -56.26
N GLY A 290 -5.87 22.23 -54.96
CA GLY A 290 -5.17 21.13 -54.30
C GLY A 290 -5.91 20.59 -53.07
N ALA A 291 -6.57 19.45 -53.28
CA ALA A 291 -6.96 18.37 -52.38
C ALA A 291 -7.11 18.58 -50.85
N LYS A 292 -8.32 18.25 -50.38
CA LYS A 292 -8.65 17.89 -48.99
C LYS A 292 -7.97 16.57 -48.61
N HIS A 293 -7.24 16.55 -47.50
CA HIS A 293 -6.90 15.30 -46.80
C HIS A 293 -7.62 15.24 -45.44
N HIS A 294 -8.62 14.36 -45.40
CA HIS A 294 -9.23 13.85 -44.18
C HIS A 294 -8.26 12.84 -43.55
N HIS A 295 -7.83 13.09 -42.31
CA HIS A 295 -7.25 12.05 -41.47
C HIS A 295 -8.36 11.36 -40.66
N PRO A 296 -8.48 10.02 -40.73
CA PRO A 296 -9.41 9.27 -39.91
C PRO A 296 -8.94 9.21 -38.45
N HIS A 297 -9.90 9.39 -37.55
CA HIS A 297 -9.78 9.10 -36.13
C HIS A 297 -9.50 7.60 -35.91
N ALA A 298 -8.47 7.29 -35.11
CA ALA A 298 -8.26 5.94 -34.57
C ALA A 298 -9.21 5.69 -33.39
N PRO A 299 -9.86 4.51 -33.30
CA PRO A 299 -10.68 4.16 -32.16
C PRO A 299 -9.83 3.73 -30.95
N LEU A 300 -10.19 4.27 -29.79
CA LEU A 300 -9.76 3.84 -28.46
C LEU A 300 -10.03 2.35 -28.25
N GLY A 301 -8.95 1.58 -28.13
CA GLY A 301 -8.99 0.20 -27.67
C GLY A 301 -9.42 0.12 -26.21
N LYS A 302 -10.51 -0.61 -25.97
CA LYS A 302 -10.94 -1.09 -24.66
C LYS A 302 -9.92 -2.13 -24.16
N LEU A 303 -9.26 -1.88 -23.05
CA LEU A 303 -8.65 -2.93 -22.23
C LEU A 303 -9.67 -3.34 -21.16
N GLN A 304 -10.26 -4.52 -21.35
CA GLN A 304 -11.01 -5.25 -20.34
C GLN A 304 -10.13 -6.37 -19.79
N ARG A 305 -10.12 -6.45 -18.44
CA ARG A 305 -9.69 -7.54 -17.54
C ARG A 305 -8.21 -7.80 -17.39
#